data_AF-A0A2T5M5G8-F1
#
_entry.id   AF-A0A2T5M5G8-F1
#
_cell.length_a   1.000
_cell.length_b   1.000
_cell.length_c   1.000
_cell.angle_alpha   90.00
_cell.angle_beta   90.00
_cell.angle_gamma   90.00
#
_symmetry.space_group_name_H-M   'P 1'
#
loop_
_entity.id
_entity.type
_entity.pdbx_description
1 polymer ?
#
loop_
_entity_poly.entity_id
_entity_poly.type
_entity_poly.pdbx_seq_one_letter_code
_entity_poly.pdbx_strand_id
1 'polypeptide(L)'
;MRVIIRDTALEASEYIADYIISRIKAFKPTEETPFVLGLPTGSSPEIIYRTLVRRHKAGEISFKNVVTFNMDEYVGLPRDHPESYHSFMYKHFFSHVDIPPQNINILDGNAPDLVAECASFEARISRYGGIELFLGGVGSDGHIAFNEPGSSLNSRTRVKTLAYDTILANSRFFGGDVNQVPRMALTVGIRTIMEAREVVIVATGAHKASALEKGLEGGVNHMWTISALQLHQHPLVVCDRDATLELKVKTVRYFESIEQSGTDARTQGPPLVYRPKTYVPSPLATSKTQQQPTPAATPEKVAKDLRINTDLNQAFEDDELTPDSMSSRIGSARIDSAIAGLDSTLKSDLMFDRMGARVVSH
;
A
#
# COMPACT_ATOMS: atom_id res chain seq x y z
N MET A 1 4.14 19.40 6.38
CA MET A 1 3.20 18.29 6.11
C MET A 1 2.05 18.78 5.26
N ARG A 2 1.55 17.93 4.36
CA ARG A 2 0.31 18.11 3.62
C ARG A 2 -0.71 17.05 4.08
N VAL A 3 -1.96 17.45 4.24
CA VAL A 3 -3.08 16.52 4.49
C VAL A 3 -4.14 16.79 3.42
N ILE A 4 -4.48 15.76 2.66
CA ILE A 4 -5.45 15.83 1.57
C ILE A 4 -6.66 15.03 1.98
N ILE A 5 -7.81 15.70 2.04
CA ILE A 5 -9.06 15.12 2.51
C ILE A 5 -9.98 14.97 1.30
N ARG A 6 -10.48 13.76 1.09
CA ARG A 6 -11.45 13.43 0.04
C ARG A 6 -12.74 12.92 0.66
N ASP A 7 -13.82 12.95 -0.11
CA ASP A 7 -15.12 12.58 0.45
C ASP A 7 -15.23 11.06 0.64
N THR A 8 -14.54 10.27 -0.20
CA THR A 8 -14.58 8.80 -0.13
C THR A 8 -13.18 8.17 -0.19
N ALA A 9 -13.08 6.92 0.25
CA ALA A 9 -11.87 6.10 0.13
C ALA A 9 -11.42 5.93 -1.32
N LEU A 10 -12.37 5.86 -2.27
CA LEU A 10 -12.08 5.79 -3.70
C LEU A 10 -11.39 7.06 -4.18
N GLU A 11 -11.95 8.23 -3.90
CA GLU A 11 -11.36 9.52 -4.30
C GLU A 11 -9.98 9.75 -3.65
N ALA A 12 -9.80 9.34 -2.39
CA ALA A 12 -8.50 9.36 -1.71
C ALA A 12 -7.48 8.47 -2.43
N SER A 13 -7.89 7.27 -2.83
CA SER A 13 -7.04 6.31 -3.53
C SER A 13 -6.69 6.75 -4.95
N GLU A 14 -7.65 7.31 -5.69
CA GLU A 14 -7.43 7.87 -7.02
C GLU A 14 -6.46 9.05 -6.97
N TYR A 15 -6.60 9.93 -5.97
CA TYR A 15 -5.66 11.03 -5.76
C TYR A 15 -4.22 10.54 -5.55
N ILE A 16 -4.04 9.48 -4.74
CA ILE A 16 -2.70 8.90 -4.53
C ILE A 16 -2.16 8.27 -5.81
N ALA A 17 -3.00 7.55 -6.58
CA ALA A 17 -2.58 6.97 -7.85
C ALA A 17 -2.13 8.06 -8.84
N ASP A 18 -2.89 9.14 -8.97
CA ASP A 18 -2.53 10.31 -9.78
C ASP A 18 -1.24 10.96 -9.28
N TYR A 19 -1.06 11.05 -7.95
CA TYR A 19 0.17 11.56 -7.33
C TYR A 19 1.37 10.71 -7.73
N ILE A 20 1.32 9.39 -7.54
CA ILE A 20 2.40 8.45 -7.91
C ILE A 20 2.72 8.55 -9.40
N ILE A 21 1.71 8.53 -10.27
CA ILE A 21 1.89 8.67 -11.72
C ILE A 21 2.59 9.98 -12.06
N SER A 22 2.16 11.09 -11.46
CA SER A 22 2.78 12.40 -11.69
C SER A 22 4.24 12.43 -11.28
N ARG A 23 4.58 11.79 -10.14
CA ARG A 23 5.95 11.73 -9.62
C ARG A 23 6.86 10.91 -10.51
N ILE A 24 6.39 9.74 -10.96
CA ILE A 24 7.14 8.91 -11.90
C ILE A 24 7.35 9.67 -13.22
N LYS A 25 6.30 10.32 -13.76
CA LYS A 25 6.39 11.10 -15.01
C LYS A 25 7.32 12.31 -14.90
N ALA A 26 7.27 13.03 -13.78
CA ALA A 26 8.12 14.19 -13.54
C ALA A 26 9.59 13.78 -13.40
N PHE A 27 9.85 12.63 -12.75
CA PHE A 27 11.18 12.08 -12.59
C PHE A 27 11.79 11.56 -13.90
N LYS A 28 10.96 11.07 -14.83
CA LYS A 28 11.37 10.51 -16.15
C LYS A 28 12.39 9.38 -16.00
N PRO A 29 12.04 8.25 -15.35
CA PRO A 29 13.00 7.22 -15.04
C PRO A 29 13.57 6.54 -16.28
N THR A 30 14.85 6.23 -16.21
CA THR A 30 15.62 5.46 -17.22
C THR A 30 16.12 4.17 -16.57
N GLU A 31 16.77 3.30 -17.34
CA GLU A 31 17.37 2.07 -16.80
C GLU A 31 18.52 2.40 -15.83
N GLU A 32 19.31 3.44 -16.13
CA GLU A 32 20.42 3.91 -15.30
C GLU A 32 19.96 4.72 -14.09
N THR A 33 18.83 5.43 -14.21
CA THR A 33 18.23 6.24 -13.14
C THR A 33 16.77 5.83 -12.93
N PRO A 34 16.51 4.69 -12.28
CA PRO A 34 15.15 4.20 -12.06
C PRO A 34 14.43 5.02 -10.97
N PHE A 35 13.10 5.02 -11.01
CA PHE A 35 12.29 5.59 -9.93
C PHE A 35 12.10 4.55 -8.83
N VAL A 36 12.55 4.85 -7.60
CA VAL A 36 12.49 3.91 -6.48
C VAL A 36 11.22 4.14 -5.64
N LEU A 37 10.34 3.14 -5.59
CA LEU A 37 9.01 3.21 -4.98
C LEU A 37 8.86 2.24 -3.80
N GLY A 38 8.61 2.76 -2.60
CA GLY A 38 8.23 1.98 -1.43
C GLY A 38 6.74 1.64 -1.45
N LEU A 39 6.37 0.39 -1.18
CA LEU A 39 5.00 -0.11 -1.32
C LEU A 39 4.49 -0.84 -0.05
N PRO A 40 3.24 -0.60 0.38
CA PRO A 40 2.62 -1.31 1.49
C PRO A 40 1.73 -2.47 1.00
N THR A 41 1.30 -3.32 1.93
CA THR A 41 0.24 -4.31 1.72
C THR A 41 -1.02 -3.93 2.51
N GLY A 42 -1.99 -4.84 2.57
CA GLY A 42 -3.25 -4.66 3.30
C GLY A 42 -4.35 -4.00 2.46
N SER A 43 -5.50 -3.77 3.08
CA SER A 43 -6.71 -3.35 2.36
C SER A 43 -6.67 -1.90 1.86
N SER A 44 -5.99 -1.00 2.57
CA SER A 44 -5.93 0.42 2.19
C SER A 44 -5.31 0.68 0.81
N PRO A 45 -4.19 0.03 0.39
CA PRO A 45 -3.63 0.24 -0.93
C PRO A 45 -4.31 -0.51 -2.08
N GLU A 46 -5.25 -1.43 -1.86
CA GLU A 46 -5.84 -2.24 -2.94
C GLU A 46 -6.51 -1.39 -4.04
N ILE A 47 -7.26 -0.36 -3.65
CA ILE A 47 -7.91 0.55 -4.61
C ILE A 47 -6.85 1.35 -5.39
N ILE A 48 -5.75 1.70 -4.75
CA ILE A 48 -4.61 2.40 -5.38
C ILE A 48 -3.99 1.49 -6.43
N TYR A 49 -3.69 0.23 -6.09
CA TYR A 49 -3.12 -0.73 -7.04
C TYR A 49 -4.03 -0.98 -8.24
N ARG A 50 -5.32 -1.25 -8.01
CA ARG A 50 -6.30 -1.40 -9.10
C ARG A 50 -6.33 -0.17 -10.00
N THR A 51 -6.27 1.02 -9.42
CA THR A 51 -6.22 2.27 -10.21
C THR A 51 -4.93 2.36 -11.02
N LEU A 52 -3.76 2.08 -10.43
CA LEU A 52 -2.48 2.09 -11.14
C LEU A 52 -2.45 1.07 -12.28
N VAL A 53 -2.98 -0.14 -12.07
CA VAL A 53 -3.11 -1.18 -13.10
C VAL A 53 -3.99 -0.69 -14.25
N ARG A 54 -5.16 -0.12 -13.95
CA ARG A 54 -6.06 0.45 -14.97
C ARG A 54 -5.35 1.53 -15.79
N ARG A 55 -4.64 2.46 -15.13
CA ARG A 55 -3.91 3.54 -15.82
C ARG A 55 -2.74 3.01 -16.64
N HIS A 56 -2.07 1.96 -16.19
CA HIS A 56 -1.05 1.26 -16.97
C HIS A 56 -1.63 0.62 -18.24
N LYS A 57 -2.73 -0.14 -18.11
CA LYS A 57 -3.42 -0.77 -19.25
C LYS A 57 -3.96 0.25 -20.26
N ALA A 58 -4.29 1.47 -19.79
CA ALA A 58 -4.66 2.60 -20.63
C ALA A 58 -3.46 3.31 -21.31
N GLY A 59 -2.23 2.86 -21.08
CA GLY A 59 -1.00 3.45 -21.64
C GLY A 59 -0.57 4.75 -20.97
N GLU A 60 -1.16 5.11 -19.82
CA GLU A 60 -0.86 6.38 -19.16
C GLU A 60 0.43 6.34 -18.34
N ILE A 61 0.91 5.17 -17.93
CA ILE A 61 2.12 5.00 -17.11
C ILE A 61 2.80 3.68 -17.44
N SER A 62 4.14 3.65 -17.32
CA SER A 62 4.95 2.43 -17.42
C SER A 62 5.79 2.28 -16.15
N PHE A 63 5.97 1.03 -15.73
CA PHE A 63 6.76 0.60 -14.58
C PHE A 63 8.07 -0.10 -14.98
N LYS A 64 8.44 -0.09 -16.27
CA LYS A 64 9.69 -0.69 -16.78
C LYS A 64 10.94 -0.23 -16.03
N ASN A 65 11.01 1.08 -15.75
CA ASN A 65 12.14 1.72 -15.07
C ASN A 65 11.79 2.09 -13.61
N VAL A 66 10.87 1.35 -13.00
CA VAL A 66 10.53 1.49 -11.58
C VAL A 66 11.14 0.33 -10.81
N VAL A 67 11.75 0.63 -9.67
CA VAL A 67 12.26 -0.33 -8.70
C VAL A 67 11.41 -0.24 -7.45
N THR A 68 10.90 -1.37 -6.95
CA THR A 68 10.01 -1.40 -5.80
C THR A 68 10.67 -2.03 -4.58
N PHE A 69 10.30 -1.52 -3.40
CA PHE A 69 10.66 -2.08 -2.10
C PHE A 69 9.40 -2.20 -1.23
N ASN A 70 9.05 -3.42 -0.84
CA ASN A 70 7.92 -3.67 0.06
C ASN A 70 8.30 -3.44 1.52
N MET A 71 7.31 -3.05 2.34
CA MET A 71 7.51 -2.73 3.76
C MET A 71 7.88 -3.94 4.61
N ASP A 72 7.32 -5.11 4.34
CA ASP A 72 7.34 -6.24 5.24
C ASP A 72 7.03 -7.57 4.54
N GLU A 73 7.32 -8.67 5.24
CA GLU A 73 6.90 -10.03 4.91
C GLU A 73 6.84 -10.87 6.19
N TYR A 74 5.93 -11.85 6.25
CA TYR A 74 5.83 -12.76 7.39
C TYR A 74 7.02 -13.73 7.45
N VAL A 75 7.50 -14.00 8.66
CA VAL A 75 8.55 -15.00 8.89
C VAL A 75 7.96 -16.39 8.93
N GLY A 76 8.56 -17.33 8.18
CA GLY A 76 8.17 -18.74 8.18
C GLY A 76 6.89 -19.07 7.40
N LEU A 77 6.31 -18.11 6.68
CA LEU A 77 5.16 -18.34 5.80
C LEU A 77 5.66 -18.66 4.39
N PRO A 78 5.21 -19.75 3.74
CA PRO A 78 5.63 -20.07 2.38
C PRO A 78 5.37 -18.91 1.42
N ARG A 79 6.32 -18.66 0.51
CA ARG A 79 6.26 -17.54 -0.44
C ARG A 79 5.07 -17.61 -1.41
N ASP A 80 4.59 -18.81 -1.68
CA ASP A 80 3.43 -19.10 -2.52
C ASP A 80 2.12 -19.20 -1.72
N HIS A 81 2.18 -19.08 -0.39
CA HIS A 81 0.98 -19.03 0.44
C HIS A 81 0.10 -17.83 0.01
N PRO A 82 -1.23 -17.99 -0.12
CA PRO A 82 -2.12 -16.95 -0.62
C PRO A 82 -2.05 -15.65 0.21
N GLU A 83 -1.86 -15.78 1.52
CA GLU A 83 -1.75 -14.66 2.46
C GLU A 83 -0.31 -14.15 2.69
N SER A 84 0.69 -14.66 1.96
CA SER A 84 2.02 -14.04 1.96
C SER A 84 1.97 -12.67 1.29
N TYR A 85 2.82 -11.74 1.75
CA TYR A 85 2.86 -10.42 1.14
C TYR A 85 3.46 -10.45 -0.27
N HIS A 86 4.30 -11.45 -0.54
CA HIS A 86 4.68 -11.83 -1.89
C HIS A 86 3.45 -12.14 -2.77
N SER A 87 2.61 -13.10 -2.39
CA SER A 87 1.39 -13.44 -3.15
C SER A 87 0.43 -12.26 -3.27
N PHE A 88 0.24 -11.48 -2.21
CA PHE A 88 -0.58 -10.26 -2.22
C PHE A 88 -0.11 -9.29 -3.32
N MET A 89 1.18 -8.96 -3.36
CA MET A 89 1.70 -8.00 -4.33
C MET A 89 1.60 -8.49 -5.77
N TYR A 90 1.83 -9.78 -6.01
CA TYR A 90 1.66 -10.36 -7.34
C TYR A 90 0.19 -10.41 -7.75
N LYS A 91 -0.72 -10.75 -6.84
CA LYS A 91 -2.17 -10.78 -7.09
C LYS A 91 -2.71 -9.40 -7.43
N HIS A 92 -2.33 -8.37 -6.67
CA HIS A 92 -2.95 -7.05 -6.77
C HIS A 92 -2.23 -6.09 -7.71
N PHE A 93 -0.94 -6.31 -8.01
CA PHE A 93 -0.15 -5.31 -8.74
C PHE A 93 0.86 -5.88 -9.73
N PHE A 94 1.89 -6.60 -9.28
CA PHE A 94 3.04 -6.96 -10.13
C PHE A 94 2.72 -7.89 -11.29
N SER A 95 1.59 -8.60 -11.25
CA SER A 95 1.17 -9.44 -12.39
C SER A 95 0.42 -8.70 -13.49
N HIS A 96 0.18 -7.41 -13.34
CA HIS A 96 -0.71 -6.63 -14.20
C HIS A 96 -0.05 -5.37 -14.77
N VAL A 97 1.26 -5.22 -14.56
CA VAL A 97 2.05 -4.09 -15.03
C VAL A 97 3.39 -4.55 -15.61
N ASP A 98 4.01 -3.71 -16.43
CA ASP A 98 5.27 -3.97 -17.14
C ASP A 98 6.54 -3.81 -16.27
N ILE A 99 6.45 -4.06 -14.97
CA ILE A 99 7.60 -4.02 -14.06
C ILE A 99 8.50 -5.26 -14.27
N PRO A 100 9.83 -5.10 -14.42
CA PRO A 100 10.75 -6.23 -14.53
C PRO A 100 10.85 -6.98 -13.19
N PRO A 101 10.83 -8.32 -13.17
CA PRO A 101 10.92 -9.08 -11.92
C PRO A 101 12.16 -8.76 -11.06
N GLN A 102 13.30 -8.46 -11.69
CA GLN A 102 14.53 -8.10 -11.00
C GLN A 102 14.46 -6.75 -10.26
N ASN A 103 13.49 -5.91 -10.61
CA ASN A 103 13.26 -4.61 -9.97
C ASN A 103 12.33 -4.71 -8.75
N ILE A 104 11.79 -5.90 -8.45
CA ILE A 104 10.89 -6.15 -7.33
C ILE A 104 11.71 -6.61 -6.12
N ASN A 105 11.66 -5.85 -5.02
CA ASN A 105 12.32 -6.21 -3.77
C ASN A 105 11.29 -6.39 -2.64
N ILE A 106 11.16 -7.63 -2.19
CA ILE A 106 10.37 -8.02 -1.01
C ILE A 106 11.32 -8.71 -0.04
N LEU A 107 11.14 -8.50 1.26
CA LEU A 107 11.92 -9.17 2.32
C LEU A 107 11.70 -10.69 2.25
N ASP A 108 12.77 -11.46 2.37
CA ASP A 108 12.66 -12.92 2.44
C ASP A 108 12.45 -13.40 3.88
N GLY A 109 11.18 -13.58 4.26
CA GLY A 109 10.79 -14.11 5.57
C GLY A 109 11.19 -15.57 5.83
N ASN A 110 11.71 -16.29 4.84
CA ASN A 110 12.20 -17.66 4.97
C ASN A 110 13.73 -17.76 4.80
N ALA A 111 14.44 -16.62 4.79
CA ALA A 111 15.88 -16.60 4.72
C ALA A 111 16.50 -17.37 5.92
N PRO A 112 17.61 -18.11 5.71
CA PRO A 112 18.26 -18.86 6.78
C PRO A 112 18.84 -17.95 7.87
N ASP A 113 19.23 -16.72 7.51
CA ASP A 113 19.64 -15.67 8.43
C ASP A 113 18.81 -14.41 8.18
N LEU A 114 17.80 -14.22 9.03
CA LEU A 114 16.86 -13.10 8.97
C LEU A 114 17.53 -11.74 9.24
N VAL A 115 18.60 -11.71 10.06
CA VAL A 115 19.32 -10.48 10.37
C VAL A 115 20.16 -10.05 9.18
N ALA A 116 20.82 -11.02 8.53
CA ALA A 116 21.55 -10.77 7.29
C ALA A 116 20.62 -10.32 6.16
N GLU A 117 19.41 -10.90 6.04
CA GLU A 117 18.42 -10.45 5.05
C GLU A 117 18.00 -9.00 5.31
N CYS A 118 17.73 -8.62 6.55
CA CYS A 118 17.40 -7.23 6.92
C CYS A 118 18.54 -6.26 6.55
N ALA A 119 19.79 -6.60 6.84
CA ALA A 119 20.95 -5.78 6.47
C ALA A 119 21.15 -5.70 4.95
N SER A 120 20.94 -6.80 4.23
CA SER A 120 20.98 -6.88 2.77
C SER A 120 19.90 -6.00 2.13
N PHE A 121 18.69 -5.99 2.68
CA PHE A 121 17.58 -5.15 2.22
C PHE A 121 17.91 -3.66 2.32
N GLU A 122 18.47 -3.21 3.45
CA GLU A 122 18.94 -1.84 3.64
C GLU A 122 20.07 -1.45 2.68
N ALA A 123 21.00 -2.38 2.44
CA ALA A 123 22.08 -2.19 1.49
C ALA A 123 21.55 -2.08 0.04
N ARG A 124 20.53 -2.86 -0.33
CA ARG A 124 19.86 -2.75 -1.63
C ARG A 124 19.20 -1.38 -1.80
N ILE A 125 18.46 -0.89 -0.82
CA ILE A 125 17.88 0.47 -0.85
C ILE A 125 18.97 1.52 -1.07
N SER A 126 20.08 1.40 -0.32
CA SER A 126 21.20 2.34 -0.38
C SER A 126 21.90 2.34 -1.75
N ARG A 127 21.99 1.19 -2.43
CA ARG A 127 22.59 1.06 -3.77
C ARG A 127 21.80 1.83 -4.84
N TYR A 128 20.49 1.97 -4.68
CA TYR A 128 19.67 2.83 -5.54
C TYR A 128 19.65 4.31 -5.09
N GLY A 129 20.47 4.66 -4.09
CA GLY A 129 20.57 6.00 -3.52
C GLY A 129 19.46 6.36 -2.53
N GLY A 130 18.52 5.46 -2.25
CA GLY A 130 17.34 5.71 -1.40
C GLY A 130 16.02 5.65 -2.16
N ILE A 131 14.91 5.80 -1.44
CA ILE A 131 13.55 5.69 -1.96
C ILE A 131 13.04 7.07 -2.38
N GLU A 132 12.54 7.22 -3.62
CA GLU A 132 11.96 8.49 -4.11
C GLU A 132 10.61 8.79 -3.46
N LEU A 133 9.75 7.79 -3.39
CA LEU A 133 8.44 7.91 -2.78
C LEU A 133 8.13 6.63 -2.01
N PHE A 134 7.78 6.76 -0.74
CA PHE A 134 7.34 5.65 0.08
C PHE A 134 5.84 5.76 0.33
N LEU A 135 5.05 4.90 -0.31
CA LEU A 135 3.62 4.75 0.01
C LEU A 135 3.47 3.85 1.22
N GLY A 136 2.70 4.27 2.21
CA GLY A 136 2.38 3.51 3.41
C GLY A 136 0.90 3.57 3.76
N GLY A 137 0.45 2.58 4.51
CA GLY A 137 -0.80 2.64 5.27
C GLY A 137 -0.53 2.98 6.73
N VAL A 138 -1.59 3.26 7.47
CA VAL A 138 -1.54 3.38 8.94
C VAL A 138 -2.48 2.37 9.60
N GLY A 139 -2.04 1.70 10.66
CA GLY A 139 -2.86 0.87 11.53
C GLY A 139 -3.84 1.68 12.38
N SER A 140 -4.85 1.05 12.98
CA SER A 140 -5.77 1.72 13.91
C SER A 140 -5.10 2.22 15.19
N ASP A 141 -3.97 1.59 15.56
CA ASP A 141 -3.06 1.95 16.66
C ASP A 141 -1.93 2.92 16.21
N GLY A 142 -1.97 3.41 14.96
CA GLY A 142 -0.98 4.32 14.42
C GLY A 142 0.32 3.69 13.92
N HIS A 143 0.41 2.35 13.81
CA HIS A 143 1.60 1.73 13.23
C HIS A 143 1.75 2.04 11.73
N ILE A 144 3.00 2.15 11.26
CA ILE A 144 3.34 2.11 9.82
C ILE A 144 4.21 0.87 9.58
N ALA A 145 3.85 0.05 8.59
CA ALA A 145 4.38 -1.32 8.47
C ALA A 145 4.15 -2.10 9.78
N PHE A 146 4.97 -3.10 10.11
CA PHE A 146 4.95 -3.71 11.45
C PHE A 146 5.71 -2.90 12.53
N ASN A 147 5.83 -1.58 12.40
CA ASN A 147 6.37 -0.72 13.47
C ASN A 147 5.28 -0.40 14.51
N GLU A 148 4.91 -1.44 15.26
CA GLU A 148 3.91 -1.42 16.32
C GLU A 148 4.24 -0.42 17.44
N PRO A 149 3.24 -0.02 18.26
CA PRO A 149 3.45 0.84 19.41
C PRO A 149 4.62 0.40 20.29
N GLY A 150 5.48 1.36 20.65
CA GLY A 150 6.72 1.12 21.38
C GLY A 150 7.95 0.92 20.49
N SER A 151 7.78 0.78 19.17
CA SER A 151 8.90 0.71 18.23
C SER A 151 9.74 1.99 18.25
N SER A 152 11.06 1.85 18.25
CA SER A 152 11.97 3.00 18.17
C SER A 152 11.67 3.84 16.92
N LEU A 153 11.56 5.15 17.09
CA LEU A 153 11.40 6.09 15.97
C LEU A 153 12.67 6.20 15.11
N ASN A 154 13.80 5.67 15.59
CA ASN A 154 15.05 5.52 14.83
C ASN A 154 15.33 4.07 14.42
N SER A 155 14.30 3.20 14.39
CA SER A 155 14.46 1.79 14.02
C SER A 155 14.84 1.61 12.56
N ARG A 156 15.66 0.58 12.28
CA ARG A 156 15.97 0.06 10.94
C ARG A 156 15.16 -1.21 10.64
N THR A 157 15.35 -1.72 9.43
CA THR A 157 14.80 -3.02 9.01
C THR A 157 15.21 -4.13 9.97
N ARG A 158 14.24 -4.90 10.47
CA ARG A 158 14.46 -5.89 11.54
C ARG A 158 13.39 -6.97 11.56
N VAL A 159 13.69 -8.04 12.29
CA VAL A 159 12.69 -8.99 12.77
C VAL A 159 11.83 -8.32 13.84
N LYS A 160 10.51 -8.47 13.73
CA LYS A 160 9.54 -7.98 14.69
C LYS A 160 8.57 -9.10 15.09
N THR A 161 8.45 -9.34 16.39
CA THR A 161 7.37 -10.14 16.96
C THR A 161 6.07 -9.34 16.88
N LEU A 162 5.01 -9.94 16.33
CA LEU A 162 3.71 -9.31 16.20
C LEU A 162 2.99 -9.27 17.56
N ALA A 163 2.38 -8.13 17.87
CA ALA A 163 1.51 -7.97 19.02
C ALA A 163 0.21 -8.78 18.84
N TYR A 164 -0.45 -9.07 19.97
CA TYR A 164 -1.68 -9.84 19.98
C TYR A 164 -2.80 -9.18 19.15
N ASP A 165 -2.93 -7.85 19.22
CA ASP A 165 -3.93 -7.10 18.46
C ASP A 165 -3.70 -7.21 16.94
N THR A 166 -2.44 -7.19 16.49
CA THR A 166 -2.08 -7.42 15.09
C THR A 166 -2.43 -8.84 14.65
N ILE A 167 -2.15 -9.84 15.50
CA ILE A 167 -2.51 -11.24 15.25
C ILE A 167 -4.04 -11.38 15.14
N LEU A 168 -4.78 -10.74 16.04
CA LEU A 168 -6.24 -10.77 16.04
C LEU A 168 -6.82 -10.06 14.81
N ALA A 169 -6.27 -8.92 14.42
CA ALA A 169 -6.70 -8.19 13.22
C ALA A 169 -6.41 -8.97 11.94
N ASN A 170 -5.28 -9.68 11.88
CA ASN A 170 -4.86 -10.42 10.69
C ASN A 170 -5.49 -11.82 10.61
N SER A 171 -6.01 -12.38 11.71
CA SER A 171 -6.67 -13.70 11.70
C SER A 171 -7.80 -13.80 10.69
N ARG A 172 -8.47 -12.68 10.37
CA ARG A 172 -9.50 -12.61 9.31
C ARG A 172 -9.02 -13.11 7.94
N PHE A 173 -7.72 -13.00 7.66
CA PHE A 173 -7.08 -13.50 6.44
C PHE A 173 -6.70 -14.99 6.55
N PHE A 174 -6.54 -15.50 7.76
CA PHE A 174 -6.17 -16.89 8.06
C PHE A 174 -7.39 -17.70 8.55
N GLY A 175 -8.54 -17.51 7.91
CA GLY A 175 -9.77 -18.26 8.22
C GLY A 175 -10.37 -17.98 9.61
N GLY A 176 -9.98 -16.87 10.25
CA GLY A 176 -10.38 -16.52 11.62
C GLY A 176 -9.57 -17.22 12.72
N ASP A 177 -8.53 -18.00 12.35
CA ASP A 177 -7.73 -18.75 13.32
C ASP A 177 -6.43 -18.01 13.66
N VAL A 178 -6.35 -17.50 14.89
CA VAL A 178 -5.18 -16.79 15.42
C VAL A 178 -3.91 -17.66 15.47
N ASN A 179 -4.03 -18.99 15.44
CA ASN A 179 -2.89 -19.90 15.49
C ASN A 179 -2.20 -20.05 14.13
N GLN A 180 -2.91 -19.75 13.05
CA GLN A 180 -2.36 -19.79 11.69
C GLN A 180 -1.63 -18.50 11.31
N VAL A 181 -1.82 -17.43 12.08
CA VAL A 181 -1.13 -16.16 11.85
C VAL A 181 0.34 -16.29 12.28
N PRO A 182 1.31 -15.97 11.40
CA PRO A 182 2.72 -15.95 11.77
C PRO A 182 2.98 -15.03 12.96
N ARG A 183 3.87 -15.45 13.87
CA ARG A 183 4.17 -14.69 15.10
C ARG A 183 5.22 -13.61 14.92
N MET A 184 5.94 -13.64 13.79
CA MET A 184 7.01 -12.72 13.46
C MET A 184 6.90 -12.27 12.02
N ALA A 185 7.43 -11.07 11.75
CA ALA A 185 7.59 -10.52 10.41
C ALA A 185 8.96 -9.85 10.29
N LEU A 186 9.48 -9.78 9.07
CA LEU A 186 10.51 -8.81 8.72
C LEU A 186 9.81 -7.52 8.35
N THR A 187 10.33 -6.38 8.80
CA THR A 187 9.74 -5.08 8.48
C THR A 187 10.80 -4.00 8.38
N VAL A 188 10.62 -3.06 7.44
CA VAL A 188 11.40 -1.83 7.39
C VAL A 188 11.17 -1.01 8.65
N GLY A 189 12.20 -0.31 9.10
CA GLY A 189 12.09 0.54 10.30
C GLY A 189 11.49 1.91 10.01
N ILE A 190 11.11 2.62 11.07
CA ILE A 190 10.64 4.02 10.94
C ILE A 190 11.72 4.89 10.31
N ARG A 191 12.99 4.71 10.68
CA ARG A 191 14.08 5.48 10.07
C ARG A 191 14.23 5.17 8.58
N THR A 192 14.07 3.91 8.18
CA THR A 192 14.12 3.47 6.79
C THR A 192 13.04 4.17 5.95
N ILE A 193 11.82 4.27 6.47
CA ILE A 193 10.71 4.99 5.80
C ILE A 193 11.01 6.50 5.73
N MET A 194 11.50 7.07 6.84
CA MET A 194 11.78 8.51 6.98
C MET A 194 13.01 8.99 6.19
N GLU A 195 13.78 8.08 5.60
CA GLU A 195 14.88 8.39 4.68
C GLU A 195 14.45 8.48 3.21
N ALA A 196 13.18 8.16 2.92
CA ALA A 196 12.61 8.41 1.60
C ALA A 196 12.56 9.92 1.30
N ARG A 197 12.63 10.30 0.02
CA ARG A 197 12.52 11.71 -0.38
C ARG A 197 11.11 12.23 -0.10
N GLU A 198 10.11 11.37 -0.31
CA GLU A 198 8.71 11.63 0.04
C GLU A 198 8.07 10.44 0.73
N VAL A 199 7.17 10.73 1.69
CA VAL A 199 6.38 9.69 2.36
C VAL A 199 4.90 10.04 2.22
N VAL A 200 4.14 9.11 1.65
CA VAL A 200 2.70 9.22 1.42
C VAL A 200 1.98 8.19 2.27
N ILE A 201 1.09 8.63 3.17
CA ILE A 201 0.26 7.73 3.97
C ILE A 201 -1.19 7.78 3.51
N VAL A 202 -1.78 6.61 3.26
CA VAL A 202 -3.22 6.44 3.07
C VAL A 202 -3.91 6.06 4.39
N ALA A 203 -5.00 6.75 4.71
CA ALA A 203 -5.82 6.46 5.88
C ALA A 203 -7.31 6.63 5.55
N THR A 204 -8.03 5.51 5.40
CA THR A 204 -9.45 5.52 5.01
C THR A 204 -10.31 4.78 6.02
N GLY A 205 -11.48 5.34 6.32
CA GLY A 205 -12.49 4.79 7.22
C GLY A 205 -12.36 5.24 8.68
N ALA A 206 -13.49 5.23 9.38
CA ALA A 206 -13.61 5.72 10.77
C ALA A 206 -12.65 5.02 11.75
N HIS A 207 -12.35 3.75 11.52
CA HIS A 207 -11.41 2.97 12.34
C HIS A 207 -9.96 3.49 12.30
N LYS A 208 -9.63 4.44 11.43
CA LYS A 208 -8.32 5.13 11.37
C LYS A 208 -8.33 6.50 12.02
N ALA A 209 -9.48 7.00 12.50
CA ALA A 209 -9.61 8.38 12.96
C ALA A 209 -8.74 8.70 14.17
N SER A 210 -8.66 7.81 15.15
CA SER A 210 -7.78 8.00 16.32
C SER A 210 -6.30 8.03 15.94
N ALA A 211 -5.88 7.16 15.01
CA ALA A 211 -4.51 7.16 14.51
C ALA A 211 -4.14 8.48 13.80
N LEU A 212 -5.07 9.06 13.02
CA LEU A 212 -4.84 10.36 12.40
C LEU A 212 -4.81 11.50 13.42
N GLU A 213 -5.70 11.53 14.41
CA GLU A 213 -5.65 12.54 15.47
C GLU A 213 -4.32 12.51 16.21
N LYS A 214 -3.87 11.31 16.62
CA LYS A 214 -2.60 11.13 17.32
C LYS A 214 -1.39 11.45 16.45
N GLY A 215 -1.45 11.13 15.16
CA GLY A 215 -0.38 11.40 14.19
C GLY A 215 -0.26 12.86 13.77
N LEU A 216 -1.38 13.59 13.69
CA LEU A 216 -1.43 14.97 13.16
C LEU A 216 -1.49 16.04 14.26
N GLU A 217 -2.27 15.81 15.31
CA GLU A 217 -2.49 16.79 16.40
C GLU A 217 -1.73 16.45 17.68
N GLY A 218 -1.39 15.16 17.87
CA GLY A 218 -0.55 14.71 18.96
C GLY A 218 0.92 15.12 18.81
N GLY A 219 1.68 15.02 19.91
CA GLY A 219 3.14 15.16 19.84
C GLY A 219 3.81 13.88 19.34
N VAL A 220 5.05 14.02 18.85
CA VAL A 220 5.87 12.87 18.42
C VAL A 220 6.02 11.86 19.55
N ASN A 221 5.57 10.63 19.30
CA ASN A 221 5.47 9.57 20.32
C ASN A 221 5.61 8.17 19.68
N HIS A 222 6.47 7.33 20.24
CA HIS A 222 6.67 5.95 19.77
C HIS A 222 5.47 5.01 19.96
N MET A 223 4.46 5.41 20.73
CA MET A 223 3.19 4.68 20.85
C MET A 223 2.30 4.88 19.61
N TRP A 224 2.53 5.94 18.84
CA TRP A 224 1.81 6.25 17.60
C TRP A 224 2.86 6.55 16.54
N THR A 225 3.46 5.51 15.96
CA THR A 225 4.67 5.68 15.13
C THR A 225 4.43 6.52 13.87
N ILE A 226 3.18 6.66 13.41
CA ILE A 226 2.77 7.66 12.42
C ILE A 226 3.15 9.10 12.79
N SER A 227 3.20 9.44 14.07
CA SER A 227 3.63 10.78 14.54
C SER A 227 5.06 11.13 14.15
N ALA A 228 5.90 10.13 13.81
CA ALA A 228 7.25 10.36 13.28
C ALA A 228 7.24 11.21 12.00
N LEU A 229 6.17 11.14 11.19
CA LEU A 229 6.04 11.93 9.96
C LEU A 229 6.10 13.43 10.20
N GLN A 230 5.81 13.92 11.41
CA GLN A 230 5.96 15.32 11.75
C GLN A 230 7.41 15.81 11.61
N LEU A 231 8.38 14.88 11.68
CA LEU A 231 9.81 15.16 11.50
C LEU A 231 10.29 15.04 10.05
N HIS A 232 9.42 14.57 9.13
CA HIS A 232 9.79 14.35 7.74
C HIS A 232 9.76 15.68 6.96
N GLN A 233 10.65 15.84 5.98
CA GLN A 233 10.69 17.07 5.16
C GLN A 233 9.49 17.16 4.20
N HIS A 234 9.09 16.02 3.62
CA HIS A 234 7.99 15.95 2.63
C HIS A 234 6.94 14.87 2.97
N PRO A 235 6.21 14.97 4.10
CA PRO A 235 5.13 14.04 4.43
C PRO A 235 3.80 14.50 3.81
N LEU A 236 3.11 13.55 3.20
CA LEU A 236 1.77 13.68 2.64
C LEU A 236 0.86 12.63 3.30
N VAL A 237 -0.23 13.07 3.92
CA VAL A 237 -1.30 12.19 4.37
C VAL A 237 -2.49 12.39 3.45
N VAL A 238 -3.08 11.31 2.96
CA VAL A 238 -4.31 11.35 2.15
C VAL A 238 -5.34 10.48 2.85
N CYS A 239 -6.51 11.06 3.12
CA CYS A 239 -7.57 10.40 3.87
C CYS A 239 -8.96 10.69 3.32
N ASP A 240 -9.91 9.83 3.68
CA ASP A 240 -11.33 10.10 3.48
C ASP A 240 -11.92 10.87 4.67
N ARG A 241 -13.17 11.34 4.51
CA ARG A 241 -13.88 12.08 5.56
C ARG A 241 -14.02 11.28 6.86
N ASP A 242 -14.32 10.00 6.76
CA ASP A 242 -14.54 9.15 7.94
C ASP A 242 -13.28 9.02 8.79
N ALA A 243 -12.09 9.00 8.19
CA ALA A 243 -10.84 9.01 8.93
C ALA A 243 -10.58 10.35 9.67
N THR A 244 -11.36 11.41 9.44
CA THR A 244 -11.19 12.72 10.10
C THR A 244 -12.07 12.93 11.34
N LEU A 245 -12.87 11.94 11.74
CA LEU A 245 -13.89 12.08 12.79
C LEU A 245 -13.35 12.54 14.16
N GLU A 246 -12.11 12.17 14.49
CA GLU A 246 -11.45 12.57 15.75
C GLU A 246 -10.60 13.85 15.60
N LEU A 247 -10.46 14.40 14.40
CA LEU A 247 -9.73 15.65 14.19
C LEU A 247 -10.56 16.85 14.64
N LYS A 248 -9.89 17.90 15.13
CA LYS A 248 -10.57 19.17 15.39
C LYS A 248 -11.08 19.74 14.07
N VAL A 249 -12.29 20.30 14.09
CA VAL A 249 -12.88 21.01 12.94
C VAL A 249 -11.94 22.07 12.37
N LYS A 250 -11.21 22.78 13.24
CA LYS A 250 -10.23 23.79 12.82
C LYS A 250 -9.06 23.18 12.03
N THR A 251 -8.59 21.99 12.39
CA THR A 251 -7.51 21.27 11.71
C THR A 251 -7.94 20.86 10.31
N VAL A 252 -9.14 20.27 10.17
CA VAL A 252 -9.72 19.92 8.88
C VAL A 252 -9.80 21.14 7.97
N ARG A 253 -10.44 22.22 8.45
CA ARG A 253 -10.58 23.47 7.68
C ARG A 253 -9.24 24.10 7.31
N TYR A 254 -8.24 23.99 8.18
CA TYR A 254 -6.90 24.50 7.91
C TYR A 254 -6.27 23.80 6.71
N PHE A 255 -6.27 22.46 6.68
CA PHE A 255 -5.68 21.72 5.57
C PHE A 255 -6.47 21.85 4.26
N GLU A 256 -7.81 21.92 4.33
CA GLU A 256 -8.63 22.24 3.16
C GLU A 256 -8.33 23.63 2.60
N SER A 257 -8.11 24.63 3.46
CA SER A 257 -7.77 25.99 3.03
C SER A 257 -6.38 26.08 2.40
N ILE A 258 -5.41 25.28 2.88
CA ILE A 258 -4.09 25.17 2.24
C ILE A 258 -4.25 24.59 0.84
N GLU A 259 -5.07 23.55 0.67
CA GLU A 259 -5.30 22.95 -0.63
C GLU A 259 -5.93 23.93 -1.62
N GLN A 260 -6.90 24.72 -1.17
CA GLN A 260 -7.59 25.76 -1.96
C GLN A 260 -6.67 26.91 -2.38
N SER A 261 -5.68 27.26 -1.56
CA SER A 261 -4.82 28.41 -1.79
C SER A 261 -3.76 28.19 -2.88
N GLY A 262 -3.69 26.99 -3.47
CA GLY A 262 -2.74 26.67 -4.52
C GLY A 262 -1.41 26.10 -4.01
N THR A 263 -0.58 25.67 -4.97
CA THR A 263 0.42 24.60 -4.83
C THR A 263 1.52 24.83 -3.79
N ASP A 264 1.87 23.74 -3.08
CA ASP A 264 3.10 23.66 -2.29
C ASP A 264 4.31 23.81 -3.23
N ALA A 265 5.00 24.95 -3.14
CA ALA A 265 6.19 25.28 -3.91
C ALA A 265 7.33 24.24 -3.77
N ARG A 266 7.25 23.33 -2.79
CA ARG A 266 8.32 22.38 -2.45
C ARG A 266 8.24 21.03 -3.18
N THR A 267 7.09 20.61 -3.72
CA THR A 267 6.92 19.19 -4.14
C THR A 267 6.65 18.96 -5.64
N GLN A 268 6.50 20.01 -6.47
CA GLN A 268 6.20 19.88 -7.92
C GLN A 268 5.17 18.77 -8.27
N GLY A 269 4.26 18.44 -7.35
CA GLY A 269 3.26 17.39 -7.53
C GLY A 269 2.18 17.84 -8.52
N PRO A 270 1.15 17.01 -8.77
CA PRO A 270 0.02 17.45 -9.58
C PRO A 270 -0.56 18.73 -8.95
N PRO A 271 -1.08 19.67 -9.76
CA PRO A 271 -1.79 20.83 -9.25
C PRO A 271 -2.82 20.39 -8.22
N LEU A 272 -2.94 21.11 -7.11
CA LEU A 272 -4.00 20.86 -6.14
C LEU A 272 -5.34 21.16 -6.85
N VAL A 273 -6.05 20.11 -7.25
CA VAL A 273 -7.36 20.26 -7.92
C VAL A 273 -8.41 20.38 -6.82
N TYR A 274 -8.67 21.62 -6.41
CA TYR A 274 -9.84 21.92 -5.59
C TYR A 274 -11.11 21.65 -6.41
N ARG A 275 -11.98 20.76 -5.91
CA ARG A 275 -13.36 20.64 -6.40
C ARG A 275 -14.26 21.50 -5.50
N PRO A 276 -14.68 22.71 -5.93
CA PRO A 276 -15.56 23.54 -5.13
C PRO A 276 -16.86 22.80 -4.81
N LYS A 277 -17.23 22.76 -3.53
CA LYS A 277 -18.62 22.52 -3.14
C LYS A 277 -19.35 23.85 -3.27
N THR A 278 -20.36 23.90 -4.13
CA THR A 278 -21.41 24.92 -3.99
C THR A 278 -22.12 24.60 -2.68
N TYR A 279 -21.81 25.33 -1.61
CA TYR A 279 -22.65 25.31 -0.43
C TYR A 279 -24.02 25.83 -0.87
N VAL A 280 -25.00 24.94 -0.99
CA VAL A 280 -26.41 25.31 -1.09
C VAL A 280 -26.89 25.35 0.36
N PRO A 281 -27.11 26.53 0.97
CA PRO A 281 -27.74 26.59 2.27
C PRO A 281 -29.09 25.90 2.16
N SER A 282 -29.42 25.01 3.11
CA SER A 282 -30.81 24.55 3.22
C SER A 282 -31.71 25.78 3.27
N PRO A 283 -32.75 25.87 2.41
CA PRO A 283 -33.63 27.01 2.42
C PRO A 283 -34.20 27.16 3.83
N LEU A 284 -34.00 28.34 4.41
CA LEU A 284 -34.63 28.75 5.66
C LEU A 284 -36.12 28.47 5.52
N ALA A 285 -36.65 27.57 6.37
CA ALA A 285 -38.07 27.29 6.41
C ALA A 285 -38.79 28.62 6.67
N THR A 286 -39.47 29.14 5.66
CA THR A 286 -40.35 30.29 5.82
C THR A 286 -41.46 29.87 6.76
N SER A 287 -41.56 30.57 7.88
CA SER A 287 -42.60 30.36 8.88
C SER A 287 -43.97 30.50 8.23
N LYS A 288 -44.61 29.38 7.91
CA LYS A 288 -46.03 29.37 7.59
C LYS A 288 -46.78 29.66 8.88
N THR A 289 -47.47 30.79 8.89
CA THR A 289 -48.43 31.22 9.91
C THR A 289 -49.39 30.06 10.20
N GLN A 290 -49.33 29.50 11.40
CA GLN A 290 -50.28 28.49 11.85
C GLN A 290 -51.64 29.16 12.09
N GLN A 291 -52.59 28.94 11.17
CA GLN A 291 -54.00 29.01 11.52
C GLN A 291 -54.39 27.68 12.14
N GLN A 292 -54.91 27.72 13.37
CA GLN A 292 -55.52 26.57 14.04
C GLN A 292 -56.84 26.18 13.36
N PRO A 293 -57.08 24.87 13.17
CA PRO A 293 -58.43 24.35 13.17
C PRO A 293 -58.68 23.31 14.28
N THR A 294 -59.91 23.36 14.77
CA THR A 294 -60.62 22.60 15.80
C THR A 294 -60.63 21.07 15.59
N PRO A 295 -60.91 20.26 16.64
CA PRO A 295 -60.75 18.81 16.59
C PRO A 295 -61.99 18.11 16.03
N ALA A 296 -61.83 17.30 14.99
CA ALA A 296 -62.84 16.34 14.58
C ALA A 296 -62.19 15.10 13.92
N ALA A 297 -62.55 13.94 14.48
CA ALA A 297 -62.49 12.58 13.95
C ALA A 297 -61.11 11.99 13.58
N THR A 298 -60.76 10.90 14.27
CA THR A 298 -59.69 9.95 13.95
C THR A 298 -60.04 9.14 12.68
N PRO A 299 -59.18 9.08 11.66
CA PRO A 299 -59.27 8.06 10.61
C PRO A 299 -58.15 7.01 10.74
N GLU A 300 -58.51 5.79 10.37
CA GLU A 300 -57.82 4.51 10.57
C GLU A 300 -56.44 4.38 9.92
N LYS A 301 -55.61 3.52 10.52
CA LYS A 301 -54.30 3.10 9.99
C LYS A 301 -54.50 2.27 8.71
N VAL A 302 -54.01 2.81 7.58
CA VAL A 302 -53.69 2.01 6.39
C VAL A 302 -52.18 1.76 6.39
N ALA A 303 -51.78 0.50 6.43
CA ALA A 303 -50.39 0.08 6.28
C ALA A 303 -49.89 0.46 4.88
N LYS A 304 -48.79 1.23 4.80
CA LYS A 304 -48.06 1.44 3.56
C LYS A 304 -46.84 0.54 3.55
N ASP A 305 -46.80 -0.35 2.57
CA ASP A 305 -45.68 -1.20 2.20
C ASP A 305 -44.39 -0.39 2.04
N LEU A 306 -43.39 -0.70 2.88
CA LEU A 306 -42.01 -0.30 2.69
C LEU A 306 -41.42 -1.15 1.57
N ARG A 307 -41.51 -0.69 0.32
CA ARG A 307 -40.69 -1.24 -0.76
C ARG A 307 -39.29 -0.60 -0.68
N ILE A 308 -38.32 -1.41 -0.26
CA ILE A 308 -36.90 -1.08 -0.34
C ILE A 308 -36.53 -1.00 -1.82
N ASN A 309 -36.12 0.18 -2.25
CA ASN A 309 -35.66 0.42 -3.62
C ASN A 309 -34.25 -0.17 -3.76
N THR A 310 -34.13 -1.30 -4.44
CA THR A 310 -32.88 -2.08 -4.61
C THR A 310 -32.08 -1.68 -5.86
N ASP A 311 -32.53 -0.66 -6.58
CA ASP A 311 -31.99 -0.26 -7.89
C ASP A 311 -30.71 0.63 -7.82
N LEU A 312 -30.06 0.73 -6.66
CA LEU A 312 -28.75 1.39 -6.52
C LEU A 312 -27.56 0.43 -6.52
N ASN A 313 -27.81 -0.87 -6.74
CA ASN A 313 -26.79 -1.93 -6.63
C ASN A 313 -26.46 -2.67 -7.95
N GLN A 314 -26.61 -2.02 -9.10
CA GLN A 314 -26.11 -2.57 -10.36
C GLN A 314 -25.29 -1.55 -11.16
N ALA A 315 -23.96 -1.63 -11.00
CA ALA A 315 -22.97 -1.74 -12.08
C ALA A 315 -21.58 -1.39 -11.54
N PHE A 316 -21.03 -2.25 -10.69
CA PHE A 316 -19.58 -2.44 -10.62
C PHE A 316 -19.37 -3.92 -10.86
N GLU A 317 -18.88 -4.25 -12.05
CA GLU A 317 -18.31 -5.57 -12.28
C GLU A 317 -17.16 -5.73 -11.28
N ASP A 318 -17.25 -6.75 -10.44
CA ASP A 318 -16.10 -7.33 -9.73
C ASP A 318 -15.16 -7.91 -10.80
N ASP A 319 -14.44 -7.03 -11.49
CA ASP A 319 -13.37 -7.41 -12.39
C ASP A 319 -12.19 -7.84 -11.51
N GLU A 320 -12.26 -9.09 -11.07
CA GLU A 320 -11.15 -9.78 -10.43
C GLU A 320 -9.94 -9.66 -11.36
N LEU A 321 -8.85 -9.04 -10.87
CA LEU A 321 -7.66 -8.77 -11.69
C LEU A 321 -7.08 -10.11 -12.19
N THR A 322 -7.31 -10.42 -13.46
CA THR A 322 -6.78 -11.63 -14.10
C THR A 322 -5.30 -11.43 -14.46
N PRO A 323 -4.38 -12.29 -13.98
CA PRO A 323 -2.94 -12.13 -14.22
C PRO A 323 -2.57 -12.17 -15.71
N ASP A 324 -1.66 -11.29 -16.14
CA ASP A 324 -1.10 -11.37 -17.49
C ASP A 324 -0.15 -12.58 -17.60
N SER A 325 -0.30 -13.39 -18.67
CA SER A 325 0.53 -14.57 -18.93
C SER A 325 2.03 -14.25 -18.90
N MET A 326 2.85 -15.10 -18.24
CA MET A 326 4.31 -14.91 -18.25
C MET A 326 4.92 -14.92 -19.67
N SER A 327 4.28 -15.60 -20.64
CA SER A 327 4.76 -15.65 -22.03
C SER A 327 4.67 -14.31 -22.77
N SER A 328 3.79 -13.38 -22.36
CA SER A 328 3.69 -12.05 -22.99
C SER A 328 4.77 -11.08 -22.49
N ARG A 329 5.49 -11.44 -21.41
CA ARG A 329 6.52 -10.61 -20.78
C ARG A 329 7.92 -10.83 -21.36
N ILE A 330 8.10 -11.90 -22.14
CA ILE A 330 9.34 -12.23 -22.84
C ILE A 330 9.16 -11.87 -24.32
N GLY A 331 9.25 -10.57 -24.64
CA GLY A 331 9.26 -10.11 -26.02
C GLY A 331 10.63 -10.31 -26.67
N SER A 332 10.73 -11.24 -27.63
CA SER A 332 11.65 -11.31 -28.79
C SER A 332 13.09 -10.76 -28.65
N ALA A 333 13.73 -10.89 -27.49
CA ALA A 333 15.18 -10.82 -27.39
C ALA A 333 15.75 -12.13 -27.96
N ARG A 334 16.43 -12.00 -29.10
CA ARG A 334 17.17 -13.05 -29.82
C ARG A 334 17.76 -14.09 -28.86
N ILE A 335 17.17 -15.28 -28.84
CA ILE A 335 17.83 -16.50 -28.38
C ILE A 335 18.72 -16.94 -29.54
N ASP A 336 19.84 -16.24 -29.72
CA ASP A 336 21.00 -16.76 -30.45
C ASP A 336 22.12 -16.93 -29.43
N SER A 337 22.38 -18.19 -29.10
CA SER A 337 23.62 -18.75 -28.56
C SER A 337 24.49 -17.86 -27.66
N ALA A 338 24.35 -18.03 -26.34
CA ALA A 338 25.42 -17.76 -25.37
C ALA A 338 25.60 -18.93 -24.37
N ILE A 339 25.24 -20.15 -24.77
CA ILE A 339 25.63 -21.40 -24.12
C ILE A 339 26.59 -22.12 -25.07
N ALA A 340 27.76 -21.53 -25.27
CA ALA A 340 28.89 -22.15 -25.96
C ALA A 340 30.16 -21.42 -25.52
N GLY A 341 30.70 -21.81 -24.36
CA GLY A 341 31.98 -21.27 -23.91
C GLY A 341 32.18 -21.22 -22.42
N LEU A 342 31.89 -22.31 -21.68
CA LEU A 342 32.36 -22.44 -20.30
C LEU A 342 32.37 -23.90 -19.80
N ASP A 343 32.67 -24.83 -20.71
CA ASP A 343 32.84 -26.25 -20.33
C ASP A 343 34.03 -26.89 -21.07
N SER A 344 35.20 -26.27 -20.92
CA SER A 344 36.48 -26.83 -21.39
C SER A 344 37.63 -26.36 -20.51
N THR A 345 37.70 -26.84 -19.27
CA THR A 345 38.94 -26.76 -18.46
C THR A 345 39.02 -27.74 -17.28
N LEU A 346 38.10 -28.69 -17.14
CA LEU A 346 38.15 -29.70 -16.08
C LEU A 346 37.84 -31.11 -16.59
N LYS A 347 38.59 -31.57 -17.60
CA LYS A 347 38.71 -33.01 -17.93
C LYS A 347 40.08 -33.31 -18.52
N SER A 348 41.08 -33.43 -17.66
CA SER A 348 42.26 -34.25 -17.90
C SER A 348 42.66 -34.87 -16.57
N ASP A 349 42.95 -36.16 -16.61
CA ASP A 349 43.36 -37.04 -15.50
C ASP A 349 42.22 -37.74 -14.75
N LEU A 350 41.77 -38.86 -15.34
CA LEU A 350 41.95 -40.21 -14.78
C LEU A 350 41.17 -41.20 -15.67
N MET A 351 41.92 -41.94 -16.48
CA MET A 351 41.44 -43.00 -17.35
C MET A 351 41.40 -44.35 -16.59
N PHE A 352 40.27 -45.05 -16.74
CA PHE A 352 40.03 -46.50 -16.80
C PHE A 352 40.42 -47.41 -15.62
N ASP A 353 39.46 -48.21 -15.10
CA ASP A 353 39.16 -49.52 -15.72
C ASP A 353 37.78 -50.11 -15.31
N ARG A 354 37.23 -50.95 -16.19
CA ARG A 354 35.93 -51.65 -16.08
C ARG A 354 36.08 -53.08 -15.52
N MET A 355 34.94 -53.63 -15.07
CA MET A 355 34.54 -55.05 -14.87
C MET A 355 34.13 -55.27 -13.41
N GLY A 356 33.07 -55.95 -13.03
CA GLY A 356 32.22 -56.95 -13.69
C GLY A 356 31.74 -57.87 -12.55
N ALA A 357 30.44 -58.18 -12.50
CA ALA A 357 29.80 -58.92 -11.41
C ALA A 357 30.44 -60.28 -11.09
N ARG A 358 30.42 -60.69 -9.81
CA ARG A 358 30.22 -62.09 -9.39
C ARG A 358 29.84 -62.23 -7.91
N VAL A 359 28.99 -63.21 -7.71
CA VAL A 359 28.35 -63.73 -6.48
C VAL A 359 29.35 -64.56 -5.66
N VAL A 360 29.12 -64.69 -4.34
CA VAL A 360 29.07 -65.93 -3.53
C VAL A 360 29.50 -65.68 -2.06
N SER A 361 28.67 -66.22 -1.17
CA SER A 361 28.76 -66.38 0.28
C SER A 361 30.01 -67.07 0.82
N HIS A 362 30.41 -66.71 2.05
CA HIS A 362 30.61 -67.68 3.13
C HIS A 362 30.39 -67.02 4.50
#